data_AF-A0A7C4MAN6-F1
#
_entry.id   AF-A0A7C4MAN6-F1
#
_cell.length_a   1.000
_cell.length_b   1.000
_cell.length_c   1.000
_cell.angle_alpha   90.00
_cell.angle_beta   90.00
_cell.angle_gamma   90.00
#
_symmetry.space_group_name_H-M   'P 1'
#
loop_
_entity.id
_entity.type
_entity.pdbx_description
1 polymer ?
#
loop_
_entity_poly.entity_id
_entity_poly.type
_entity_poly.pdbx_seq_one_letter_code
_entity_poly.pdbx_strand_id
1 'polypeptide(L)'
;MGMGTSNSAEKAWRELKKKYVDDWEPSESDVEWLIKTVDGMKVGGKWIIPDVGVTFEKVGADHLRLESIVTNDMLSAMIAIEKTRKVGEKAGIKVDVEKAADYIIFHL
;
A
#
# COMPACT_ATOMS: atom_id res chain seq x y z
N MET A 1 8.04 4.94 -33.63
CA MET A 1 6.66 4.73 -33.17
C MET A 1 6.68 3.61 -32.15
N GLY A 2 6.67 3.93 -30.86
CA GLY A 2 6.68 2.96 -29.76
C GLY A 2 5.58 3.32 -28.77
N MET A 3 4.33 3.05 -29.14
CA MET A 3 3.16 3.26 -28.29
C MET A 3 2.26 2.03 -28.45
N GLY A 4 2.39 1.07 -27.54
CA GLY A 4 1.56 -0.14 -27.56
C GLY A 4 1.44 -0.85 -26.21
N THR A 5 2.37 -0.63 -25.29
CA THR A 5 2.43 -1.34 -24.00
C THR A 5 1.89 -0.53 -22.81
N SER A 6 2.01 0.81 -22.81
CA SER A 6 1.52 1.66 -21.70
C SER A 6 0.00 1.53 -21.50
N ASN A 7 -0.77 1.51 -22.60
CA ASN A 7 -2.23 1.56 -22.54
C ASN A 7 -2.86 0.22 -22.10
N SER A 8 -2.20 -0.92 -22.34
CA SER A 8 -2.72 -2.23 -21.95
C SER A 8 -2.50 -2.53 -20.47
N ALA A 9 -1.31 -2.21 -19.94
CA ALA A 9 -1.00 -2.40 -18.53
C ALA A 9 -1.83 -1.48 -17.63
N GLU A 10 -1.99 -0.20 -18.00
CA GLU A 10 -2.86 0.74 -17.28
C GLU A 10 -4.33 0.30 -17.28
N LYS A 11 -4.82 -0.20 -18.43
CA LYS A 11 -6.18 -0.72 -18.52
C LYS A 11 -6.38 -1.96 -17.64
N ALA A 12 -5.44 -2.91 -17.69
CA ALA A 12 -5.46 -4.10 -16.85
C ALA A 12 -5.43 -3.73 -15.36
N TRP A 13 -4.57 -2.77 -14.97
CA TRP A 13 -4.54 -2.27 -13.60
C TRP A 13 -5.84 -1.60 -13.19
N ARG A 14 -6.47 -0.78 -14.05
CA ARG A 14 -7.77 -0.16 -13.76
C ARG A 14 -8.85 -1.21 -13.50
N GLU A 15 -8.91 -2.27 -14.30
CA GLU A 15 -9.88 -3.36 -14.14
C GLU A 15 -9.63 -4.14 -12.83
N LEU A 16 -8.37 -4.44 -12.52
CA LEU A 16 -7.99 -5.11 -11.28
C LEU A 16 -8.25 -4.24 -10.04
N LYS A 17 -7.85 -2.97 -10.09
CA LYS A 17 -8.08 -2.00 -9.01
C LYS A 17 -9.57 -1.87 -8.73
N LYS A 18 -10.40 -1.75 -9.77
CA LYS A 18 -11.85 -1.72 -9.61
C LYS A 18 -12.36 -2.93 -8.81
N LYS A 19 -11.96 -4.12 -9.26
CA LYS A 19 -12.40 -5.40 -8.68
C LYS A 19 -11.93 -5.61 -7.24
N TYR A 20 -10.68 -5.25 -6.92
CA TYR A 20 -10.04 -5.65 -5.65
C TYR A 20 -9.91 -4.52 -4.63
N VAL A 21 -9.99 -3.27 -5.06
CA VAL A 21 -9.73 -2.09 -4.23
C VAL A 21 -10.93 -1.15 -4.21
N ASP A 22 -11.42 -0.72 -5.38
CA ASP A 22 -12.43 0.34 -5.43
C ASP A 22 -13.77 -0.16 -4.86
N ASP A 23 -14.20 -1.36 -5.25
CA ASP A 23 -15.46 -1.98 -4.78
C ASP A 23 -15.34 -2.59 -3.37
N TRP A 24 -14.12 -2.69 -2.82
CA TRP A 24 -13.89 -3.19 -1.46
C TRP A 24 -13.92 -2.04 -0.46
N GLU A 25 -14.71 -2.16 0.60
CA GLU A 25 -14.75 -1.18 1.69
C GLU A 25 -14.10 -1.74 2.96
N PRO A 26 -13.22 -0.97 3.64
CA PRO A 26 -12.69 -1.38 4.93
C PRO A 26 -13.81 -1.42 5.98
N SER A 27 -13.78 -2.48 6.77
CA SER A 27 -14.63 -2.67 7.94
C SER A 27 -14.18 -1.75 9.09
N GLU A 28 -15.05 -1.58 10.09
CA GLU A 28 -14.69 -0.85 11.31
C GLU A 28 -13.49 -1.47 12.01
N SER A 29 -13.40 -2.81 12.03
CA SER A 29 -12.25 -3.51 12.61
C SER A 29 -10.95 -3.25 11.86
N ASP A 30 -10.97 -3.07 10.54
CA ASP A 30 -9.77 -2.71 9.77
C ASP A 30 -9.26 -1.32 10.17
N VAL A 31 -10.20 -0.37 10.34
CA VAL A 31 -9.91 1.01 10.74
C VAL A 31 -9.35 1.06 12.15
N GLU A 32 -10.03 0.44 13.12
CA GLU A 32 -9.56 0.38 14.51
C GLU A 32 -8.19 -0.29 14.63
N TRP A 33 -7.98 -1.36 13.85
CA TRP A 33 -6.72 -2.06 13.84
C TRP A 33 -5.58 -1.17 13.33
N LEU A 34 -5.80 -0.41 12.26
CA LEU A 34 -4.77 0.50 11.74
C LEU A 34 -4.45 1.62 12.72
N ILE A 35 -5.47 2.21 13.36
CA ILE A 35 -5.29 3.24 14.40
C ILE A 35 -4.41 2.70 15.53
N LYS A 36 -4.78 1.55 16.11
CA LYS A 36 -4.01 0.91 17.20
C LYS A 36 -2.58 0.58 16.77
N THR A 37 -2.40 0.12 15.53
CA THR A 37 -1.09 -0.20 14.98
C THR A 37 -0.23 1.05 14.89
N VAL A 38 -0.75 2.14 14.30
CA VAL A 38 -0.02 3.39 14.15
C VAL A 38 0.26 4.03 15.51
N ASP A 39 -0.71 4.07 16.43
CA ASP A 39 -0.52 4.61 17.79
C ASP A 39 0.56 3.87 18.58
N GLY A 40 0.63 2.54 18.42
CA GLY A 40 1.66 1.71 19.04
C GLY A 40 3.06 1.90 18.48
N MET A 41 3.20 2.54 17.31
CA MET A 41 4.48 2.81 16.68
C MET A 41 5.09 4.13 17.15
N LYS A 42 6.40 4.12 17.39
CA LYS A 42 7.21 5.35 17.46
C LYS A 42 7.43 5.93 16.06
N VAL A 43 7.62 7.25 15.95
CA VAL A 43 8.11 7.86 14.70
C VAL A 43 9.49 7.29 14.36
N GLY A 44 9.70 6.96 13.08
CA GLY A 44 10.82 6.14 12.56
C GLY A 44 10.63 4.63 12.74
N GLY A 45 9.53 4.19 13.36
CA GLY A 45 9.16 2.78 13.49
C GLY A 45 8.69 2.20 12.16
N LYS A 46 8.99 0.91 11.94
CA LYS A 46 8.63 0.19 10.72
C LYS A 46 7.54 -0.84 10.99
N TRP A 47 6.56 -0.90 10.11
CA TRP A 47 5.52 -1.92 10.08
C TRP A 47 5.65 -2.70 8.77
N ILE A 48 5.84 -4.01 8.89
CA ILE A 48 6.02 -4.93 7.76
C ILE A 48 4.75 -5.75 7.62
N ILE A 49 4.30 -5.95 6.39
CA ILE A 49 3.27 -6.91 6.00
C ILE A 49 3.99 -8.07 5.30
N PRO A 50 4.40 -9.12 6.03
CA PRO A 50 5.31 -10.14 5.50
C PRO A 50 4.75 -10.88 4.29
N ASP A 51 3.45 -11.19 4.31
CA ASP A 51 2.78 -11.98 3.26
C ASP A 51 2.84 -11.35 1.86
N VAL A 52 2.99 -10.02 1.79
CA VAL A 52 3.05 -9.27 0.53
C VAL A 52 4.35 -8.47 0.37
N GLY A 53 5.28 -8.58 1.33
CA GLY A 53 6.58 -7.94 1.24
C GLY A 53 6.58 -6.41 1.33
N VAL A 54 5.54 -5.81 1.91
CA VAL A 54 5.37 -4.35 1.98
C VAL A 54 5.84 -3.82 3.34
N THR A 55 6.67 -2.78 3.33
CA THR A 55 7.10 -2.10 4.56
C THR A 55 6.67 -0.64 4.56
N PHE A 56 6.04 -0.21 5.65
CA PHE A 56 5.71 1.18 5.94
C PHE A 56 6.55 1.71 7.10
N GLU A 57 6.91 2.98 7.06
CA GLU A 57 7.54 3.72 8.14
C GLU A 57 6.56 4.75 8.70
N LYS A 58 6.46 4.87 10.03
CA LYS A 58 5.75 5.97 10.68
C LYS A 58 6.60 7.23 10.64
N VAL A 59 6.18 8.24 9.90
CA VAL A 59 6.90 9.50 9.71
C VAL A 59 6.28 10.68 10.45
N GLY A 60 5.11 10.48 11.07
CA GLY A 60 4.40 11.44 11.92
C GLY A 60 3.39 10.74 12.83
N ALA A 61 2.62 11.47 13.63
CA ALA A 61 1.64 10.89 14.55
C ALA A 61 0.61 10.01 13.81
N ASP A 62 -0.01 10.56 12.77
CA ASP A 62 -1.02 9.91 11.93
C ASP A 62 -0.53 9.80 10.48
N HIS A 63 0.75 9.44 10.28
CA HIS A 63 1.37 9.48 8.97
C HIS A 63 2.32 8.31 8.75
N LEU A 64 1.95 7.46 7.78
CA LEU A 64 2.77 6.39 7.24
C LEU A 64 3.34 6.77 5.87
N ARG A 65 4.55 6.28 5.60
CA ARG A 65 5.19 6.34 4.30
C ARG A 65 5.57 4.93 3.87
N LEU A 66 5.22 4.56 2.66
CA LEU A 66 5.69 3.32 2.05
C LEU A 66 7.22 3.42 1.89
N GLU A 67 7.95 2.49 2.50
CA GLU A 67 9.41 2.47 2.54
C GLU A 67 9.98 1.55 1.46
N SER A 68 9.49 0.31 1.38
CA SER A 68 10.02 -0.69 0.45
C SER A 68 8.98 -1.76 0.09
N ILE A 69 9.21 -2.39 -1.07
CA ILE A 69 8.46 -3.55 -1.55
C ILE A 69 9.48 -4.65 -1.92
N VAL A 70 9.45 -5.75 -1.19
CA VAL A 70 10.30 -6.93 -1.43
C VAL A 70 9.38 -8.14 -1.60
N THR A 71 8.92 -8.37 -2.84
CA THR A 71 7.86 -9.33 -3.13
C THR A 71 8.13 -10.10 -4.42
N ASN A 72 7.56 -11.31 -4.49
CA ASN A 72 7.48 -12.11 -5.71
C ASN A 72 6.10 -11.99 -6.38
N ASP A 73 5.14 -11.34 -5.71
CA ASP A 73 3.81 -11.04 -6.21
C ASP A 73 3.55 -9.53 -6.12
N MET A 74 3.92 -8.84 -7.20
CA MET A 74 3.74 -7.39 -7.32
C MET A 74 2.26 -6.99 -7.27
N LEU A 75 1.36 -7.81 -7.80
CA LEU A 75 -0.07 -7.49 -7.83
C LEU A 75 -0.64 -7.46 -6.42
N SER A 76 -0.35 -8.48 -5.61
CA SER A 76 -0.78 -8.53 -4.21
C SER A 76 -0.20 -7.38 -3.38
N ALA A 77 1.06 -7.01 -3.60
CA ALA A 77 1.66 -5.85 -2.95
C ALA A 77 0.95 -4.54 -3.33
N MET A 78 0.68 -4.31 -4.62
CA MET A 78 -0.06 -3.12 -5.08
C MET A 78 -1.47 -3.04 -4.49
N ILE A 79 -2.19 -4.16 -4.44
CA ILE A 79 -3.53 -4.23 -3.83
C ILE A 79 -3.43 -3.90 -2.33
N ALA A 80 -2.48 -4.48 -1.61
CA ALA A 80 -2.28 -4.21 -0.19
C ALA A 80 -2.00 -2.72 0.07
N ILE A 81 -1.10 -2.11 -0.70
CA ILE A 81 -0.76 -0.69 -0.59
C ILE A 81 -2.00 0.20 -0.78
N GLU A 82 -2.79 -0.06 -1.82
CA GLU A 82 -3.99 0.72 -2.10
C GLU A 82 -5.07 0.53 -1.02
N LYS A 83 -5.25 -0.70 -0.52
CA LYS A 83 -6.16 -0.97 0.60
C LYS A 83 -5.71 -0.28 1.88
N THR A 84 -4.41 -0.32 2.20
CA THR A 84 -3.86 0.42 3.35
C THR A 84 -4.12 1.91 3.22
N ARG A 85 -3.99 2.50 2.02
CA ARG A 85 -4.33 3.92 1.80
C ARG A 85 -5.80 4.20 2.05
N LYS A 86 -6.70 3.32 1.59
CA LYS A 86 -8.16 3.45 1.80
C LYS A 86 -8.56 3.32 3.27
N VAL A 87 -7.95 2.39 4.00
CA VAL A 87 -8.14 2.26 5.46
C VAL A 87 -7.60 3.52 6.16
N GLY A 88 -6.42 3.99 5.77
CA GLY A 88 -5.80 5.20 6.29
C GLY A 88 -6.68 6.44 6.13
N GLU A 89 -7.25 6.64 4.94
CA GLU A 89 -8.20 7.74 4.67
C GLU A 89 -9.39 7.72 5.64
N LYS A 90 -10.00 6.55 5.87
CA LYS A 90 -11.09 6.42 6.85
C LYS A 90 -10.63 6.61 8.30
N ALA A 91 -9.39 6.23 8.61
CA ALA A 91 -8.80 6.35 9.93
C ALA A 91 -8.28 7.76 10.26
N GLY A 92 -8.24 8.68 9.30
CA GLY A 92 -7.57 9.98 9.46
C GLY A 92 -6.03 9.88 9.42
N ILE A 93 -5.49 8.78 8.90
CA ILE A 93 -4.06 8.49 8.81
C ILE A 93 -3.61 8.69 7.37
N LYS A 94 -2.66 9.60 7.16
CA LYS A 94 -2.05 9.84 5.85
C LYS A 94 -1.13 8.67 5.48
N VAL A 95 -1.25 8.16 4.25
CA VAL A 95 -0.37 7.10 3.72
C VAL A 95 0.26 7.57 2.41
N ASP A 96 1.54 7.92 2.46
CA ASP A 96 2.31 8.36 1.29
C ASP A 96 2.91 7.15 0.56
N VAL A 97 2.51 6.94 -0.70
CA VAL A 97 2.95 5.79 -1.52
C VAL A 97 3.91 6.17 -2.65
N GLU A 98 4.11 7.47 -2.89
CA GLU A 98 4.87 7.99 -4.04
C GLU A 98 6.39 7.79 -3.92
N LYS A 99 6.93 7.57 -2.72
CA LYS A 99 8.38 7.52 -2.46
C LYS A 99 9.02 6.12 -2.50
N ALA A 100 8.24 5.06 -2.68
CA ALA A 100 8.76 3.69 -2.59
C ALA A 100 9.31 3.11 -3.90
N ALA A 101 9.20 3.85 -5.01
CA ALA A 101 9.71 3.39 -6.30
C ALA A 101 11.24 3.18 -6.31
N ASP A 102 11.97 3.75 -5.34
CA ASP A 102 13.43 3.69 -5.32
C ASP A 102 14.00 2.30 -4.96
N TYR A 103 13.21 1.39 -4.36
CA TYR A 103 13.69 0.04 -4.00
C TYR A 103 12.60 -1.04 -4.16
N ILE A 104 12.38 -1.49 -5.40
CA ILE A 104 11.67 -2.75 -5.68
C ILE A 104 12.73 -3.84 -5.87
N ILE A 105 12.77 -4.82 -4.96
CA ILE A 105 13.68 -5.97 -5.07
C ILE A 105 12.84 -7.23 -5.34
N PHE A 106 13.03 -7.82 -6.52
CA PHE A 106 12.46 -9.12 -6.88
C PHE A 106 13.37 -10.24 -6.37
N HIS A 107 12.85 -11.19 -5.58
CA HIS A 107 13.55 -12.45 -5.32
C HIS A 107 13.20 -13.42 -6.45
N LEU A 108 14.15 -13.68 -7.34
CA LEU A 108 14.04 -14.73 -8.37
C LEU A 108 14.14 -16.13 -7.76
#